data_AF-A0AA42Y5V7-F1
#
_entry.id   AF-A0AA42Y5V7-F1
#
_cell.length_a   1.000
_cell.length_b   1.000
_cell.length_c   1.000
_cell.angle_alpha   90.00
_cell.angle_beta   90.00
_cell.angle_gamma   90.00
#
_symmetry.space_group_name_H-M   'P 1'
#
loop_
_entity.id
_entity.type
_entity.pdbx_description
1 polymer ?
#
loop_
_entity_poly.entity_id
_entity_poly.type
_entity_poly.pdbx_seq_one_letter_code
_entity_poly.pdbx_strand_id
1 'polypeptide(L)'
;MSFTDIPTEQTTAVTDAVLALIALGAIALLRRHRHSDPRRVRLWSWVLGILAFAAGLGTVAHGIEMSESTRELLWRPLFLALGLVVALFAAAAIHDWKGQHMARRMLPLLVSLGVVFFLVTQAVSGSFLVFVLYEAVAMLFALGVYLRLAAGRRLAGAGVVAAAIVLNIVAAAIQATESVQFTLGVPFDHNGVFHLVQMVAVVVLTVGLVRGLVRVRAPSARVH
;
A
#
# COMPACT_ATOMS: atom_id res chain seq x y z
N MET A 1 29.13 -9.51 0.40
CA MET A 1 27.91 -9.03 -0.27
C MET A 1 28.31 -7.80 -1.05
N SER A 2 28.11 -7.84 -2.37
CA SER A 2 28.30 -6.71 -3.31
C SER A 2 26.96 -6.06 -3.59
N PHE A 3 26.98 -4.78 -3.96
CA PHE A 3 25.81 -4.12 -4.53
C PHE A 3 25.62 -4.58 -5.98
N THR A 4 24.38 -4.55 -6.47
CA THR A 4 24.09 -4.85 -7.89
C THR A 4 24.77 -3.84 -8.80
N ASP A 5 25.33 -4.31 -9.91
CA ASP A 5 25.87 -3.46 -10.98
C ASP A 5 24.84 -3.12 -12.07
N ILE A 6 23.59 -3.60 -11.95
CA ILE A 6 22.51 -3.31 -12.90
C ILE A 6 21.87 -1.95 -12.56
N PRO A 7 21.98 -0.92 -13.43
CA PRO A 7 21.55 0.43 -13.08
C PRO A 7 20.06 0.56 -12.73
N THR A 8 19.17 -0.14 -13.44
CA THR A 8 17.73 -0.09 -13.16
C THR A 8 17.40 -0.73 -11.81
N GLU A 9 18.05 -1.86 -11.45
CA GLU A 9 17.93 -2.48 -10.13
C GLU A 9 18.41 -1.56 -9.00
N GLN A 10 19.48 -0.79 -9.22
CA GLN A 10 19.92 0.24 -8.27
C GLN A 10 18.84 1.30 -8.06
N THR A 11 18.22 1.80 -9.14
CA THR A 11 17.12 2.78 -9.01
C THR A 11 15.89 2.17 -8.35
N THR A 12 15.56 0.91 -8.63
CA THR A 12 14.47 0.19 -7.96
C THR A 12 14.75 0.04 -6.46
N ALA A 13 15.96 -0.34 -6.07
CA ALA A 13 16.35 -0.43 -4.66
C ALA A 13 16.26 0.92 -3.93
N VAL A 14 16.74 2.00 -4.56
CA VAL A 14 16.65 3.35 -4.00
C VAL A 14 15.21 3.80 -3.85
N THR A 15 14.38 3.56 -4.87
CA THR A 15 12.96 3.94 -4.83
C THR A 15 12.20 3.14 -3.78
N ASP A 16 12.50 1.85 -3.61
CA ASP A 16 11.99 1.04 -2.50
C ASP A 16 12.35 1.64 -1.12
N ALA A 17 13.62 2.02 -0.94
CA ALA A 17 14.08 2.60 0.33
C ALA A 17 13.34 3.91 0.64
N VAL A 18 13.17 4.78 -0.36
CA VAL A 18 12.43 6.04 -0.24
C VAL A 18 10.95 5.77 0.06
N LEU A 19 10.33 4.79 -0.61
CA LEU A 19 8.95 4.41 -0.36
C LEU A 19 8.74 3.91 1.08
N ALA A 20 9.68 3.11 1.60
CA ALA A 20 9.66 2.68 2.99
C ALA A 20 9.72 3.86 3.98
N LEU A 21 10.60 4.83 3.73
CA LEU A 21 10.71 6.04 4.54
C LEU A 21 9.44 6.91 4.48
N ILE A 22 8.85 7.06 3.30
CA ILE A 22 7.58 7.77 3.11
C ILE A 22 6.46 7.09 3.90
N ALA A 23 6.35 5.77 3.83
CA ALA A 23 5.35 5.01 4.59
C ALA A 23 5.56 5.15 6.11
N LEU A 24 6.79 5.13 6.61
CA LEU A 24 7.10 5.40 8.02
C LEU A 24 6.75 6.85 8.43
N GLY A 25 7.05 7.83 7.57
CA GLY A 25 6.67 9.23 7.76
C GLY A 25 5.15 9.41 7.83
N ALA A 26 4.41 8.69 6.97
CA ALA A 26 2.96 8.67 6.99
C ALA A 26 2.40 8.11 8.30
N ILE A 27 2.97 7.03 8.84
CA ILE A 27 2.61 6.48 10.16
C ILE A 27 2.83 7.54 11.24
N ALA A 28 3.99 8.20 11.25
CA ALA A 28 4.30 9.23 12.24
C ALA A 28 3.28 10.38 12.19
N LEU A 29 2.88 10.81 10.98
CA LEU A 29 1.87 11.85 10.79
C LEU A 29 0.48 11.39 11.27
N LEU A 30 0.03 10.20 10.91
CA LEU A 30 -1.25 9.67 11.38
C LEU A 30 -1.31 9.53 12.91
N ARG A 31 -0.20 9.11 13.54
CA ARG A 31 -0.11 8.95 15.00
C ARG A 31 -0.25 10.26 15.76
N ARG A 32 0.07 11.42 15.16
CA ARG A 32 -0.22 12.75 15.74
C ARG A 32 -1.72 12.98 15.95
N HIS A 33 -2.57 12.26 15.20
CA HIS A 33 -4.02 12.34 15.26
C HIS A 33 -4.67 11.12 15.94
N ARG A 34 -3.89 10.31 16.68
CA ARG A 34 -4.38 9.07 17.33
C ARG A 34 -5.59 9.27 18.25
N HIS A 35 -5.77 10.47 18.79
CA HIS A 35 -6.87 10.77 19.71
C HIS A 35 -8.21 10.99 19.00
N SER A 36 -8.22 11.26 17.69
CA SER A 36 -9.47 11.46 16.92
C SER A 36 -10.17 10.13 16.62
N ASP A 37 -9.41 9.14 16.16
CA ASP A 37 -9.88 7.76 15.95
C ASP A 37 -8.69 6.79 16.09
N PRO A 38 -8.43 6.29 17.31
CA PRO A 38 -7.27 5.44 17.59
C PRO A 38 -7.27 4.15 16.77
N ARG A 39 -8.45 3.64 16.41
CA ARG A 39 -8.61 2.33 15.76
C ARG A 39 -8.36 2.44 14.27
N ARG A 40 -8.90 3.48 13.63
CA ARG A 40 -8.57 3.83 12.24
C ARG A 40 -7.09 4.12 12.08
N VAL A 41 -6.51 4.94 12.97
CA VAL A 41 -5.06 5.24 12.95
C VAL A 41 -4.23 3.97 13.10
N ARG A 42 -4.59 3.07 14.00
CA ARG A 42 -3.87 1.80 14.17
C ARG A 42 -3.96 0.90 12.94
N LEU A 43 -5.14 0.78 12.34
CA LEU A 43 -5.33 -0.07 11.15
C LEU A 43 -4.52 0.46 9.96
N TRP A 44 -4.60 1.77 9.67
CA TRP A 44 -3.78 2.38 8.62
C TRP A 44 -2.28 2.35 8.95
N SER A 45 -1.90 2.43 10.23
CA SER A 45 -0.50 2.25 10.62
C SER A 45 0.00 0.84 10.34
N TRP A 46 -0.84 -0.19 10.46
CA TRP A 46 -0.47 -1.56 10.07
C TRP A 46 -0.32 -1.69 8.56
N VAL A 47 -1.26 -1.15 7.77
CA VAL A 47 -1.15 -1.14 6.29
C VAL A 47 0.18 -0.51 5.86
N LEU A 48 0.47 0.70 6.34
CA LEU A 48 1.70 1.42 6.01
C LEU A 48 2.95 0.76 6.58
N GLY A 49 2.86 0.14 7.76
CA GLY A 49 3.99 -0.53 8.40
C GLY A 49 4.41 -1.79 7.66
N ILE A 50 3.43 -2.58 7.19
CA ILE A 50 3.71 -3.76 6.36
C ILE A 50 4.21 -3.33 4.97
N LEU A 51 3.67 -2.25 4.40
CA LEU A 51 4.21 -1.68 3.16
C LEU A 51 5.68 -1.23 3.32
N ALA A 52 6.00 -0.53 4.41
CA ALA A 52 7.38 -0.13 4.70
C ALA A 52 8.31 -1.33 4.86
N PHE A 53 7.83 -2.40 5.50
CA PHE A 53 8.56 -3.65 5.62
C PHE A 53 8.79 -4.31 4.25
N ALA A 54 7.75 -4.41 3.41
CA ALA A 54 7.85 -4.98 2.07
C ALA A 54 8.84 -4.19 1.18
N ALA A 55 8.74 -2.86 1.16
CA ALA A 55 9.65 -1.99 0.43
C ALA A 55 11.09 -2.05 0.99
N GLY A 56 11.25 -2.22 2.31
CA GLY A 56 12.55 -2.49 2.92
C GLY A 56 13.17 -3.81 2.45
N LEU A 57 12.36 -4.88 2.32
CA LEU A 57 12.82 -6.14 1.72
C LEU A 57 13.14 -5.97 0.23
N GLY A 58 12.33 -5.21 -0.52
CA GLY A 58 12.57 -4.87 -1.92
C GLY A 58 13.89 -4.14 -2.13
N THR A 59 14.21 -3.17 -1.25
CA THR A 59 15.51 -2.47 -1.24
C THR A 59 16.67 -3.47 -1.21
N VAL A 60 16.58 -4.48 -0.35
CA VAL A 60 17.62 -5.52 -0.21
C VAL A 60 17.61 -6.45 -1.43
N ALA A 61 16.42 -6.85 -1.90
CA ALA A 61 16.24 -7.79 -3.00
C ALA A 61 16.80 -7.26 -4.33
N HIS A 62 16.61 -5.97 -4.59
CA HIS A 62 17.08 -5.30 -5.79
C HIS A 62 18.50 -4.75 -5.62
N GLY A 63 18.87 -4.30 -4.42
CA GLY A 63 20.14 -3.60 -4.20
C GLY A 63 21.36 -4.49 -3.98
N ILE A 64 21.18 -5.73 -3.52
CA ILE A 64 22.29 -6.62 -3.12
C ILE A 64 22.34 -7.85 -4.04
N GLU A 65 23.53 -8.15 -4.55
CA GLU A 65 23.76 -9.39 -5.29
C GLU A 65 23.68 -10.60 -4.36
N MET A 66 22.87 -11.59 -4.75
CA MET A 66 22.64 -12.79 -3.94
C MET A 66 22.38 -14.03 -4.80
N SER A 67 22.60 -15.20 -4.21
CA SER A 67 22.24 -16.46 -4.86
C SER A 67 20.73 -16.53 -5.11
N GLU A 68 20.32 -17.25 -6.15
CA GLU A 68 18.92 -17.47 -6.48
C GLU A 68 18.12 -18.01 -5.28
N SER A 69 18.69 -18.97 -4.54
CA SER A 69 18.07 -19.53 -3.32
C SER A 69 17.83 -18.50 -2.22
N THR A 70 18.75 -17.55 -2.05
CA THR A 70 18.64 -16.48 -1.04
C THR A 70 17.61 -15.45 -1.50
N ARG A 71 17.61 -15.12 -2.80
CA ARG A 71 16.60 -14.29 -3.43
C ARG A 71 15.21 -14.87 -3.19
N GLU A 72 14.98 -16.12 -3.58
CA GLU A 72 13.69 -16.79 -3.36
C GLU A 72 13.25 -16.77 -1.89
N LEU A 73 14.16 -17.01 -0.96
CA LEU A 73 13.86 -16.97 0.48
C LEU A 73 13.45 -15.57 0.94
N LEU A 74 14.05 -14.51 0.40
CA LEU A 74 13.71 -13.11 0.68
C LEU A 74 12.37 -12.69 0.06
N TRP A 75 12.05 -13.21 -1.13
CA TRP A 75 10.79 -12.92 -1.82
C TRP A 75 9.57 -13.53 -1.13
N ARG A 76 9.73 -14.62 -0.37
CA ARG A 76 8.63 -15.23 0.42
C ARG A 76 7.98 -14.27 1.41
N PRO A 77 8.70 -13.68 2.39
CA PRO A 77 8.11 -12.71 3.30
C PRO A 77 7.66 -11.43 2.58
N LEU A 78 8.27 -11.06 1.45
CA LEU A 78 7.82 -9.95 0.62
C LEU A 78 6.42 -10.20 0.03
N PHE A 79 6.19 -11.34 -0.62
CA PHE A 79 4.88 -11.70 -1.15
C PHE A 79 3.81 -11.82 -0.06
N LEU A 80 4.17 -12.41 1.10
CA LEU A 80 3.26 -12.45 2.24
C LEU A 80 2.90 -11.03 2.71
N ALA A 81 3.88 -10.13 2.82
CA ALA A 81 3.66 -8.75 3.23
C ALA A 81 2.75 -8.01 2.23
N LEU A 82 2.97 -8.15 0.92
CA LEU A 82 2.10 -7.58 -0.11
C LEU A 82 0.66 -8.10 0.00
N GLY A 83 0.48 -9.41 0.18
CA GLY A 83 -0.84 -10.01 0.40
C GLY A 83 -1.57 -9.42 1.61
N LEU A 84 -0.84 -9.23 2.72
CA LEU A 84 -1.38 -8.64 3.94
C LEU A 84 -1.67 -7.14 3.79
N VAL A 85 -0.87 -6.37 3.05
CA VAL A 85 -1.14 -4.96 2.75
C VAL A 85 -2.50 -4.83 2.07
N VAL A 86 -2.74 -5.60 1.01
CA VAL A 86 -3.99 -5.57 0.26
C VAL A 86 -5.19 -5.98 1.14
N ALA A 87 -5.05 -7.06 1.92
CA ALA A 87 -6.07 -7.52 2.86
C ALA A 87 -6.43 -6.44 3.90
N LEU A 88 -5.43 -5.82 4.52
CA LEU A 88 -5.65 -4.79 5.54
C LEU A 88 -6.18 -3.49 4.94
N PHE A 89 -5.82 -3.16 3.70
CA PHE A 89 -6.38 -2.02 2.99
C PHE A 89 -7.88 -2.20 2.76
N ALA A 90 -8.31 -3.39 2.31
CA ALA A 90 -9.73 -3.72 2.20
C ALA A 90 -10.44 -3.66 3.55
N ALA A 91 -9.81 -4.18 4.62
CA ALA A 91 -10.35 -4.09 5.98
C ALA A 91 -10.49 -2.63 6.45
N ALA A 92 -9.56 -1.76 6.08
CA ALA A 92 -9.58 -0.33 6.38
C ALA A 92 -10.69 0.40 5.62
N ALA A 93 -10.92 0.05 4.35
CA ALA A 93 -12.06 0.55 3.59
C ALA A 93 -13.39 0.11 4.22
N ILE A 94 -13.52 -1.15 4.64
CA ILE A 94 -14.71 -1.63 5.38
C ILE A 94 -14.89 -0.89 6.69
N HIS A 95 -13.81 -0.62 7.43
CA HIS A 95 -13.85 0.16 8.66
C HIS A 95 -14.44 1.55 8.40
N ASP A 96 -13.97 2.25 7.37
CA ASP A 96 -14.44 3.58 7.02
C ASP A 96 -15.90 3.57 6.47
N TRP A 97 -16.35 2.46 5.88
CA TRP A 97 -17.69 2.34 5.31
C TRP A 97 -18.77 1.87 6.29
N LYS A 98 -18.50 0.76 6.99
CA LYS A 98 -19.46 0.02 7.83
C LYS A 98 -19.11 0.08 9.31
N GLY A 99 -18.01 0.76 9.66
CA GLY A 99 -17.52 0.82 11.02
C GLY A 99 -16.74 -0.42 11.43
N GLN A 100 -16.19 -0.31 12.64
CA GLN A 100 -15.25 -1.27 13.19
C GLN A 100 -15.81 -2.68 13.40
N HIS A 101 -17.08 -2.82 13.77
CA HIS A 101 -17.65 -4.14 14.05
C HIS A 101 -17.58 -5.01 12.79
N MET A 102 -18.00 -4.47 11.65
CA MET A 102 -17.92 -5.18 10.37
C MET A 102 -16.47 -5.43 9.95
N ALA A 103 -15.58 -4.44 10.09
CA ALA A 103 -14.17 -4.60 9.75
C ALA A 103 -13.52 -5.74 10.54
N ARG A 104 -13.78 -5.84 11.84
CA ARG A 104 -13.27 -6.93 12.69
C ARG A 104 -13.84 -8.29 12.31
N ARG A 105 -15.13 -8.36 11.96
CA ARG A 105 -15.78 -9.59 11.51
C ARG A 105 -15.17 -10.10 10.19
N MET A 106 -14.83 -9.18 9.28
CA MET A 106 -14.28 -9.51 7.97
C MET A 106 -12.75 -9.69 7.98
N LEU A 107 -12.06 -9.19 8.99
CA LEU A 107 -10.60 -9.25 9.07
C LEU A 107 -10.03 -10.68 8.94
N PRO A 108 -10.55 -11.71 9.64
CA PRO A 108 -10.04 -13.07 9.48
C PRO A 108 -10.16 -13.57 8.05
N LEU A 109 -11.32 -13.36 7.41
CA LEU A 109 -11.54 -13.74 6.01
C LEU A 109 -10.55 -13.03 5.08
N LEU A 110 -10.39 -11.70 5.22
CA LEU A 110 -9.50 -10.92 4.37
C LEU A 110 -8.04 -11.32 4.54
N VAL A 111 -7.59 -11.55 5.78
CA VAL A 111 -6.24 -12.04 6.06
C VAL A 111 -6.05 -13.45 5.49
N SER A 112 -7.03 -14.34 5.64
CA SER A 112 -7.00 -15.67 5.02
C SER A 112 -6.89 -15.57 3.50
N LEU A 113 -7.60 -14.65 2.85
CA LEU A 113 -7.45 -14.41 1.41
C LEU A 113 -6.05 -13.92 1.04
N GLY A 114 -5.44 -13.04 1.86
CA GLY A 114 -4.05 -12.61 1.66
C GLY A 114 -3.04 -13.76 1.82
N VAL A 115 -3.28 -14.68 2.77
CA VAL A 115 -2.46 -15.89 2.94
C VAL A 115 -2.67 -16.87 1.79
N VAL A 116 -3.91 -17.07 1.34
CA VAL A 116 -4.21 -17.91 0.16
C VAL A 116 -3.52 -17.35 -1.08
N PHE A 117 -3.58 -16.03 -1.30
CA PHE A 117 -2.81 -15.35 -2.33
C PHE A 117 -1.32 -15.74 -2.23
N PHE A 118 -0.70 -15.58 -1.06
CA PHE A 118 0.70 -15.95 -0.85
C PHE A 118 0.94 -17.43 -1.21
N LEU A 119 0.15 -18.37 -0.69
CA LEU A 119 0.30 -19.80 -0.98
C LEU A 119 0.19 -20.11 -2.48
N VAL A 120 -0.74 -19.47 -3.19
CA VAL A 120 -0.87 -19.61 -4.65
C VAL A 120 0.36 -19.08 -5.37
N THR A 121 0.91 -17.93 -4.96
CA THR A 121 2.16 -17.43 -5.57
C THR A 121 3.32 -18.41 -5.38
N GLN A 122 3.38 -19.13 -4.25
CA GLN A 122 4.40 -20.16 -4.03
C GLN A 122 4.21 -21.39 -4.93
N ALA A 123 2.96 -21.71 -5.29
CA ALA A 123 2.64 -22.87 -6.12
C ALA A 123 2.78 -22.61 -7.63
N VAL A 124 2.59 -21.36 -8.09
CA VAL A 124 2.56 -20.97 -9.51
C VAL A 124 3.80 -20.15 -9.89
N SER A 125 4.97 -20.53 -9.37
CA SER A 125 6.28 -19.93 -9.66
C SER A 125 6.34 -18.40 -9.52
N GLY A 126 5.67 -17.83 -8.52
CA GLY A 126 5.76 -16.40 -8.22
C GLY A 126 5.12 -15.48 -9.27
N SER A 127 4.18 -15.98 -10.07
CA SER A 127 3.53 -15.18 -11.12
C SER A 127 2.95 -13.87 -10.54
N PHE A 128 3.57 -12.75 -10.94
CA PHE A 128 3.15 -11.41 -10.55
C PHE A 128 1.70 -11.12 -10.97
N LEU A 129 1.20 -11.77 -12.03
CA LEU A 129 -0.19 -11.66 -12.47
C LEU A 129 -1.20 -12.05 -11.37
N VAL A 130 -0.89 -13.05 -10.54
CA VAL A 130 -1.75 -13.45 -9.42
C VAL A 130 -1.90 -12.31 -8.42
N PHE A 131 -0.81 -11.57 -8.17
CA PHE A 131 -0.82 -10.39 -7.32
C PHE A 131 -1.64 -9.28 -7.93
N VAL A 132 -1.43 -8.96 -9.21
CA VAL A 132 -2.18 -7.92 -9.93
C VAL A 132 -3.69 -8.19 -9.88
N LEU A 133 -4.13 -9.43 -10.09
CA LEU A 133 -5.55 -9.79 -10.00
C LEU A 133 -6.11 -9.63 -8.58
N TYR A 134 -5.38 -10.11 -7.58
CA TYR A 134 -5.78 -9.99 -6.17
C TYR A 134 -5.87 -8.52 -5.73
N GLU A 135 -4.84 -7.73 -6.05
CA GLU A 135 -4.79 -6.30 -5.79
C GLU A 135 -5.92 -5.56 -6.52
N ALA A 136 -6.15 -5.85 -7.81
CA ALA A 136 -7.20 -5.19 -8.59
C ALA A 136 -8.58 -5.37 -7.96
N VAL A 137 -8.96 -6.57 -7.54
CA VAL A 137 -10.25 -6.83 -6.89
C VAL A 137 -10.40 -6.00 -5.61
N ALA A 138 -9.38 -6.01 -4.76
CA ALA A 138 -9.40 -5.29 -3.48
C ALA A 138 -9.39 -3.76 -3.68
N MET A 139 -8.59 -3.26 -4.62
CA MET A 139 -8.48 -1.83 -4.93
C MET A 139 -9.75 -1.30 -5.59
N LEU A 140 -10.38 -2.05 -6.50
CA LEU A 140 -11.67 -1.67 -7.08
C LEU A 140 -12.77 -1.64 -6.02
N PHE A 141 -12.80 -2.62 -5.12
CA PHE A 141 -13.70 -2.60 -3.97
C PHE A 141 -13.48 -1.35 -3.10
N ALA A 142 -12.23 -1.07 -2.71
CA ALA A 142 -11.89 0.09 -1.88
C ALA A 142 -12.20 1.41 -2.60
N LEU A 143 -11.96 1.49 -3.91
CA LEU A 143 -12.30 2.63 -4.74
C LEU A 143 -13.81 2.90 -4.71
N GLY A 144 -14.63 1.87 -4.93
CA GLY A 144 -16.08 1.97 -4.84
C GLY A 144 -16.56 2.47 -3.46
N VAL A 145 -15.93 1.97 -2.38
CA VAL A 145 -16.18 2.46 -1.02
C VAL A 145 -15.86 3.95 -0.88
N TYR A 146 -14.66 4.38 -1.25
CA TYR A 146 -14.23 5.76 -1.05
C TYR A 146 -14.94 6.75 -1.98
N LEU A 147 -15.28 6.36 -3.21
CA LEU A 147 -16.13 7.15 -4.10
C LEU A 147 -17.53 7.34 -3.49
N ARG A 148 -18.14 6.26 -2.95
CA ARG A 148 -19.43 6.35 -2.26
C ARG A 148 -19.38 7.26 -1.04
N LEU A 149 -18.32 7.15 -0.22
CA LEU A 149 -18.13 8.01 0.96
C LEU A 149 -17.93 9.48 0.57
N ALA A 150 -17.21 9.74 -0.51
CA ALA A 150 -16.98 11.08 -1.05
C ALA A 150 -18.27 11.70 -1.60
N ALA A 151 -19.00 10.97 -2.46
CA ALA A 151 -20.25 11.42 -3.05
C ALA A 151 -21.31 11.72 -1.97
N GLY A 152 -21.38 10.88 -0.93
CA GLY A 152 -22.27 11.10 0.21
C GLY A 152 -21.75 12.10 1.24
N ARG A 153 -20.58 12.71 1.03
CA ARG A 153 -19.89 13.62 1.99
C ARG A 153 -19.77 13.04 3.41
N ARG A 154 -19.69 11.71 3.52
CA ARG A 154 -19.73 10.98 4.82
C ARG A 154 -18.37 10.92 5.52
N LEU A 155 -17.29 11.09 4.76
CA LEU A 155 -15.94 11.08 5.30
C LEU A 155 -15.10 12.14 4.59
N ALA A 156 -14.60 13.10 5.37
CA ALA A 156 -13.69 14.12 4.85
C ALA A 156 -12.41 13.45 4.32
N GLY A 157 -11.91 13.91 3.18
CA GLY A 157 -10.74 13.32 2.54
C GLY A 157 -11.01 12.04 1.75
N ALA A 158 -12.22 11.46 1.77
CA ALA A 158 -12.54 10.25 1.02
C ALA A 158 -12.25 10.36 -0.49
N GLY A 159 -12.53 11.50 -1.11
CA GLY A 159 -12.19 11.73 -2.52
C GLY A 159 -10.68 11.77 -2.79
N VAL A 160 -9.88 12.23 -1.82
CA VAL A 160 -8.41 12.22 -1.92
C VAL A 160 -7.88 10.79 -1.77
N VAL A 161 -8.48 9.99 -0.87
CA VAL A 161 -8.15 8.57 -0.76
C VAL A 161 -8.52 7.82 -2.04
N ALA A 162 -9.68 8.11 -2.66
CA ALA A 162 -10.05 7.55 -3.95
C ALA A 162 -9.02 7.88 -5.04
N ALA A 163 -8.52 9.12 -5.10
CA ALA A 163 -7.46 9.49 -6.03
C ALA A 163 -6.15 8.71 -5.78
N ALA A 164 -5.77 8.48 -4.52
CA ALA A 164 -4.62 7.64 -4.19
C ALA A 164 -4.81 6.18 -4.65
N ILE A 165 -6.03 5.63 -4.53
CA ILE A 165 -6.34 4.28 -5.00
C ILE A 165 -6.22 4.21 -6.52
N VAL A 166 -6.70 5.23 -7.26
CA VAL A 166 -6.51 5.31 -8.72
C VAL A 166 -5.02 5.35 -9.08
N LEU A 167 -4.21 6.13 -8.35
CA LEU A 167 -2.76 6.15 -8.57
C LEU A 167 -2.11 4.78 -8.32
N ASN A 168 -2.52 4.05 -7.29
CA ASN A 168 -2.04 2.68 -7.06
C ASN A 168 -2.44 1.72 -8.18
N ILE A 169 -3.67 1.80 -8.70
CA ILE A 169 -4.11 0.98 -9.84
C ILE A 169 -3.26 1.30 -11.09
N VAL A 170 -2.98 2.58 -11.35
CA VAL A 170 -2.10 3.00 -12.44
C VAL A 170 -0.68 2.47 -12.22
N ALA A 171 -0.16 2.53 -10.99
CA ALA A 171 1.15 1.99 -10.66
C ALA A 171 1.20 0.47 -10.96
N ALA A 172 0.23 -0.30 -10.48
CA ALA A 172 0.16 -1.74 -10.72
C ALA A 172 0.09 -2.07 -12.23
N ALA A 173 -0.65 -1.28 -13.01
CA ALA A 173 -0.69 -1.41 -14.46
C ALA A 173 0.67 -1.13 -15.12
N ILE A 174 1.40 -0.10 -14.67
CA ILE A 174 2.76 0.19 -15.12
C ILE A 174 3.68 -0.99 -14.83
N GLN A 175 3.66 -1.52 -13.60
CA GLN A 175 4.49 -2.65 -13.20
C GLN A 175 4.20 -3.88 -14.07
N ALA A 176 2.93 -4.18 -14.32
CA ALA A 176 2.51 -5.32 -15.14
C ALA A 176 2.82 -5.17 -16.64
N THR A 177 3.09 -3.96 -17.12
CA THR A 177 3.32 -3.71 -18.56
C THR A 177 4.75 -4.05 -18.99
N GLU A 178 5.70 -4.19 -18.04
CA GLU A 178 7.13 -4.57 -18.16
C GLU A 178 8.02 -3.73 -19.11
N SER A 179 7.44 -3.20 -20.18
CA SER A 179 8.04 -2.40 -21.25
C SER A 179 8.13 -0.90 -20.93
N VAL A 180 7.53 -0.45 -19.82
CA VAL A 180 7.63 0.95 -19.40
C VAL A 180 9.03 1.23 -18.89
N GLN A 181 9.76 2.11 -19.57
CA GLN A 181 11.11 2.51 -19.19
C GLN A 181 11.33 3.99 -19.54
N PHE A 182 12.11 4.71 -18.72
CA PHE A 182 12.56 6.07 -19.05
C PHE A 182 13.89 6.40 -18.38
N THR A 183 14.52 7.50 -18.78
CA THR A 183 15.77 7.99 -18.17
C THR A 183 15.56 9.40 -17.62
N LEU A 184 15.95 9.62 -16.37
CA LEU A 184 16.00 10.93 -15.72
C LEU A 184 17.32 11.06 -14.96
N GLY A 185 18.38 11.40 -15.68
CA GLY A 185 19.77 11.34 -15.18
C GLY A 185 20.28 9.91 -14.96
N VAL A 186 19.42 9.00 -14.52
CA VAL A 186 19.61 7.55 -14.35
C VAL A 186 18.44 6.78 -14.99
N PRO A 187 18.63 5.52 -15.41
CA PRO A 187 17.59 4.73 -16.06
C PRO A 187 16.61 4.14 -15.04
N PHE A 188 15.32 4.16 -15.36
CA PHE A 188 14.23 3.54 -14.61
C PHE A 188 13.52 2.52 -15.51
N ASP A 189 13.27 1.33 -14.98
CA ASP A 189 12.38 0.35 -15.57
C ASP A 189 10.97 0.42 -14.96
N HIS A 190 10.12 -0.54 -15.32
CA HIS A 190 8.73 -0.60 -14.87
C HIS A 190 8.60 -0.66 -13.33
N ASN A 191 9.55 -1.29 -12.61
CA ASN A 191 9.55 -1.34 -11.15
C ASN A 191 9.93 0.02 -10.55
N GLY A 192 10.99 0.65 -11.08
CA GLY A 192 11.36 2.00 -10.68
C GLY A 192 10.21 3.00 -10.90
N VAL A 193 9.55 2.96 -12.07
CA VAL A 193 8.40 3.83 -12.38
C VAL A 193 7.22 3.53 -11.45
N PHE A 194 6.92 2.25 -11.21
CA PHE A 194 5.88 1.81 -10.29
C PHE A 194 6.08 2.42 -8.90
N HIS A 195 7.30 2.32 -8.33
CA HIS A 195 7.60 2.89 -7.03
C HIS A 195 7.44 4.41 -7.00
N LEU A 196 7.87 5.14 -8.05
CA LEU A 196 7.68 6.59 -8.12
C LEU A 196 6.19 6.98 -8.05
N VAL A 197 5.32 6.26 -8.76
CA VAL A 197 3.87 6.49 -8.70
C VAL A 197 3.32 6.11 -7.33
N GLN A 198 3.77 5.00 -6.73
CA GLN A 198 3.37 4.59 -5.38
C GLN A 198 3.79 5.60 -4.31
N MET A 199 4.97 6.22 -4.41
CA MET A 199 5.37 7.30 -3.48
C MET A 199 4.36 8.43 -3.46
N VAL A 200 3.95 8.89 -4.65
CA VAL A 200 2.91 9.92 -4.79
C VAL A 200 1.59 9.41 -4.23
N ALA A 201 1.19 8.18 -4.56
CA ALA A 201 -0.04 7.57 -4.06
C ALA A 201 -0.08 7.50 -2.53
N VAL A 202 1.01 7.11 -1.86
CA VAL A 202 1.11 7.03 -0.40
C VAL A 202 1.03 8.42 0.24
N VAL A 203 1.66 9.43 -0.35
CA VAL A 203 1.54 10.83 0.12
C VAL A 203 0.10 11.31 0.01
N VAL A 204 -0.54 11.11 -1.15
CA VAL A 204 -1.94 11.50 -1.39
C VAL A 204 -2.89 10.74 -0.45
N LEU A 205 -2.68 9.44 -0.27
CA LEU A 205 -3.41 8.61 0.69
C LEU A 205 -3.33 9.21 2.09
N THR A 206 -2.11 9.52 2.54
CA THR A 206 -1.87 10.08 3.88
C THR A 206 -2.60 11.40 4.07
N VAL A 207 -2.56 12.30 3.08
CA VAL A 207 -3.31 13.56 3.10
C VAL A 207 -4.81 13.31 3.24
N GLY A 208 -5.36 12.36 2.47
CA GLY A 208 -6.76 11.96 2.55
C GLY A 208 -7.15 11.42 3.94
N LEU A 209 -6.31 10.54 4.50
CA LEU A 209 -6.52 9.96 5.82
C LEU A 209 -6.48 11.01 6.93
N VAL A 210 -5.49 11.90 6.93
CA VAL A 210 -5.35 13.01 7.89
C VAL A 210 -6.56 13.95 7.82
N ARG A 211 -7.02 14.33 6.62
CA ARG A 211 -8.24 15.15 6.45
C ARG A 211 -9.46 14.50 7.10
N GLY A 212 -9.59 13.18 7.00
CA GLY A 212 -10.65 12.41 7.66
C GLY A 212 -10.55 12.38 9.19
N LEU A 213 -9.35 12.53 9.76
CA LEU A 213 -9.12 12.53 11.21
C LEU A 213 -9.27 13.92 11.84
N VAL A 214 -9.02 14.99 11.08
CA VAL A 214 -9.10 16.38 11.59
C VAL A 214 -10.55 16.82 11.81
N ARG A 215 -11.50 16.44 10.95
CA ARG A 215 -12.90 16.91 11.06
C ARG A 215 -13.73 16.25 12.17
N VAL A 216 -13.28 15.14 12.75
CA VAL A 216 -13.93 14.54 13.94
C VAL A 216 -13.81 15.45 15.18
N ARG A 217 -12.89 16.43 15.17
CA ARG A 217 -12.66 17.38 16.28
C ARG A 217 -13.61 18.58 16.33
N ALA A 218 -14.61 18.72 15.45
CA ALA A 218 -15.56 19.82 15.61
C ALA A 218 -16.34 19.64 16.92
N PRO A 219 -16.26 20.58 17.89
CA PRO A 219 -17.04 20.50 19.11
C PRO A 219 -18.52 20.47 18.75
N SER A 220 -19.27 19.61 19.44
CA SER A 220 -20.71 19.75 19.53
C SER A 220 -21.02 21.18 19.99
N ALA A 221 -21.47 22.02 19.07
CA ALA A 221 -22.17 23.25 19.42
C ALA A 221 -23.44 22.82 20.16
N ARG A 222 -23.33 22.64 21.48
CA ARG A 222 -24.45 22.92 22.37
C ARG A 222 -24.61 24.43 22.32
N VAL A 223 -25.65 24.86 21.62
CA VAL A 223 -26.26 26.17 21.88
C VAL A 223 -27.72 25.87 22.18
N HIS A 224 -28.15 26.50 23.27
CA HIS A 224 -29.36 26.35 24.04
C HIS A 224 -30.65 26.41 23.24
#